data_AF-A0A2W4JI71-F1
#
_entry.id   AF-A0A2W4JI71-F1
#
_cell.length_a   1.000
_cell.length_b   1.000
_cell.length_c   1.000
_cell.angle_alpha   90.00
_cell.angle_beta   90.00
_cell.angle_gamma   90.00
#
_symmetry.space_group_name_H-M   'P 1'
#
loop_
_entity.id
_entity.type
_entity.pdbx_description
1 polymer ?
#
loop_
_entity_poly.entity_id
_entity_poly.type
_entity_poly.pdbx_seq_one_letter_code
_entity_poly.pdbx_strand_id
1 'polypeptide(L)'
;MVLRQHKPTLATVSLPGMVDRKLLHGHASPTPLATPPAGSGLKPVLGDFGLPFIGHTLAHMRHPVDFALARYRRLGPVSWGGMLGRRVAAAAGPDATQVVLVNKDRVYSQQ
;
A
#
# COMPACT_ATOMS: atom_id res chain seq x y z
N MET A 1 -2.42 -40.00 16.09
CA MET A 1 -2.36 -39.00 15.00
C MET A 1 -3.06 -37.73 15.46
N VAL A 2 -2.32 -36.72 15.93
CA VAL A 2 -2.91 -35.48 16.47
C VAL A 2 -3.25 -34.56 15.31
N LEU A 3 -4.54 -34.37 15.03
CA LEU A 3 -5.01 -33.36 14.07
C LEU A 3 -4.69 -31.97 14.64
N ARG A 4 -3.69 -31.33 14.05
CA ARG A 4 -3.34 -29.93 14.31
C ARG A 4 -4.51 -29.07 13.82
N GLN A 5 -5.42 -28.68 14.72
CA GLN A 5 -6.52 -27.78 14.39
C GLN A 5 -5.94 -26.47 13.85
N HIS A 6 -6.17 -26.20 12.57
CA HIS A 6 -5.78 -24.95 11.94
C HIS A 6 -6.73 -23.87 12.46
N LYS A 7 -6.28 -23.06 13.43
CA LYS A 7 -7.05 -21.88 13.84
C LYS A 7 -7.08 -20.94 12.62
N PRO A 8 -8.27 -20.58 12.10
CA PRO A 8 -8.34 -19.67 10.97
C PRO A 8 -7.69 -18.36 11.39
N THR A 9 -6.63 -18.00 10.69
CA THR A 9 -5.92 -16.73 10.91
C THR A 9 -6.74 -15.62 10.26
N LEU A 10 -6.55 -14.36 10.69
CA LEU A 10 -7.25 -13.20 10.10
C LEU A 10 -7.19 -13.16 8.57
N ALA A 11 -6.17 -13.75 7.94
CA ALA A 11 -6.02 -13.87 6.49
C ALA A 11 -6.93 -14.92 5.80
N THR A 12 -7.47 -15.88 6.55
CA THR A 12 -8.16 -17.07 6.02
C THR A 12 -9.64 -17.17 6.40
N VAL A 13 -10.13 -16.27 7.27
CA VAL A 13 -11.56 -16.20 7.59
C VAL A 13 -12.29 -15.66 6.36
N SER A 14 -13.30 -16.36 5.85
CA SER A 14 -14.19 -15.79 4.84
C SER A 14 -14.95 -14.61 5.43
N LEU A 15 -14.69 -13.40 4.94
CA LEU A 15 -15.57 -12.27 5.17
C LEU A 15 -16.68 -12.28 4.12
N PRO A 16 -17.85 -11.69 4.40
CA PRO A 16 -18.85 -11.45 3.37
C PRO A 16 -18.24 -10.64 2.21
N GLY A 17 -18.47 -11.05 0.96
CA GLY A 17 -17.80 -10.44 -0.21
C GLY A 17 -17.99 -8.93 -0.37
N MET A 18 -19.06 -8.36 0.21
CA MET A 18 -19.26 -6.90 0.27
C MET A 18 -18.20 -6.19 1.11
N VAL A 19 -17.73 -6.81 2.20
CA VAL A 19 -16.68 -6.29 3.07
C VAL A 19 -15.34 -6.30 2.32
N ASP A 20 -15.00 -7.40 1.66
CA ASP A 20 -13.77 -7.49 0.85
C ASP A 20 -13.77 -6.45 -0.28
N ARG A 21 -14.89 -6.29 -0.98
CA ARG A 21 -15.06 -5.27 -2.02
C ARG A 21 -14.90 -3.85 -1.46
N LYS A 22 -15.45 -3.57 -0.28
CA LYS A 22 -15.31 -2.26 0.37
C LYS A 22 -13.89 -2.03 0.91
N LEU A 23 -13.18 -3.07 1.34
CA LEU A 23 -11.77 -2.97 1.73
C LEU A 23 -10.87 -2.68 0.51
N LEU A 24 -11.20 -3.21 -0.66
CA LEU A 24 -10.46 -2.99 -1.91
C LEU A 24 -10.78 -1.64 -2.58
N HIS A 25 -12.03 -1.17 -2.50
CA HIS A 25 -12.50 0.02 -3.23
C HIS A 25 -12.91 1.19 -2.34
N GLY A 26 -12.96 1.01 -1.02
CA GLY A 26 -13.25 2.06 -0.04
C GLY A 26 -12.02 2.92 0.20
N HIS A 27 -11.74 3.79 -0.76
CA HIS A 27 -10.64 4.74 -0.70
C HIS A 27 -11.14 6.16 -0.46
N ALA A 28 -10.43 6.90 0.38
CA ALA A 28 -10.60 8.34 0.48
C ALA A 28 -10.00 9.05 -0.74
N SER A 29 -10.36 10.32 -0.94
CA SER A 29 -9.72 11.16 -1.97
C SER A 29 -8.20 11.20 -1.77
N PRO A 30 -7.39 11.03 -2.83
CA PRO A 30 -5.95 11.04 -2.70
C PRO A 30 -5.46 12.40 -2.20
N THR A 31 -4.57 12.38 -1.22
CA THR A 31 -3.89 13.56 -0.70
C THR A 31 -2.38 13.44 -0.93
N PRO A 32 -1.66 14.56 -1.04
CA PRO A 32 -0.21 14.53 -1.14
C PRO A 32 0.43 14.07 0.17
N LEU A 33 1.46 13.21 0.09
CA LEU A 33 2.24 12.79 1.26
C LEU A 33 2.96 13.98 1.93
N ALA A 34 3.49 14.86 1.09
CA ALA A 34 4.20 16.08 1.45
C ALA A 34 4.02 17.12 0.35
N THR A 35 4.09 18.40 0.71
CA THR A 35 4.09 19.51 -0.25
C THR A 35 5.42 19.52 -1.01
N PRO A 36 5.43 19.48 -2.34
CA PRO A 36 6.66 19.59 -3.12
C PRO A 36 7.34 20.95 -2.86
N PRO A 37 8.68 21.01 -2.80
CA PRO A 37 9.39 22.29 -2.69
C PRO A 37 9.04 23.21 -3.87
N ALA A 38 8.80 24.50 -3.58
CA ALA A 38 8.46 25.48 -4.61
C ALA A 38 9.56 25.58 -5.67
N GLY A 39 9.17 25.63 -6.95
CA GLY A 39 10.11 25.74 -8.07
C GLY A 39 10.88 24.46 -8.43
N SER A 40 10.68 23.34 -7.72
CA SER A 40 11.43 22.10 -7.96
C SER A 40 10.99 21.29 -9.18
N GLY A 41 9.79 21.56 -9.74
CA GLY A 41 9.19 20.74 -10.79
C GLY A 41 8.80 19.32 -10.35
N LEU A 42 8.95 18.98 -9.07
CA LEU A 42 8.67 17.65 -8.54
C LEU A 42 7.16 17.42 -8.41
N LYS A 43 6.74 16.19 -8.74
CA LYS A 43 5.34 15.76 -8.58
C LYS A 43 5.10 15.27 -7.15
N PRO A 44 3.96 15.61 -6.52
CA PRO A 44 3.62 15.07 -5.21
C PRO A 44 3.35 13.57 -5.29
N VAL A 45 3.75 12.84 -4.25
CA VAL A 45 3.36 11.43 -4.09
C VAL A 45 1.94 11.39 -3.54
N LEU A 46 1.01 10.86 -4.33
CA LEU A 46 -0.41 10.80 -3.98
C LEU A 46 -0.78 9.48 -3.29
N GLY A 47 -1.80 9.53 -2.44
CA GLY A 47 -2.22 8.38 -1.66
C GLY A 47 -3.25 8.71 -0.60
N ASP A 48 -3.65 7.70 0.17
CA ASP A 48 -4.58 7.85 1.28
C ASP A 48 -4.24 6.85 2.38
N PHE A 49 -4.54 7.20 3.63
CA PHE A 49 -4.19 6.36 4.77
C PHE A 49 -4.98 5.03 4.76
N GLY A 50 -6.21 5.02 4.26
CA GLY A 50 -7.13 3.90 4.37
C GLY A 50 -7.93 3.94 5.67
N LEU A 51 -8.20 2.77 6.25
CA LEU A 51 -8.93 2.67 7.51
C LEU A 51 -8.20 3.40 8.66
N PRO A 52 -8.95 3.98 9.62
CA PRO A 52 -8.33 4.59 10.79
C PRO A 52 -7.47 3.57 11.54
N PHE A 53 -6.32 4.02 12.04
CA PHE A 53 -5.32 3.26 12.81
C PHE A 53 -4.58 2.13 12.09
N ILE A 54 -5.22 1.36 11.22
CA ILE A 54 -4.59 0.19 10.57
C ILE A 54 -4.28 0.42 9.09
N GLY A 55 -4.82 1.46 8.49
CA GLY A 55 -4.68 1.77 7.07
C GLY A 55 -5.14 0.64 6.16
N HIS A 56 -4.37 0.34 5.13
CA HIS A 56 -4.66 -0.68 4.12
C HIS A 56 -4.16 -2.09 4.48
N THR A 57 -3.76 -2.32 5.74
CA THR A 57 -3.14 -3.58 6.18
C THR A 57 -4.00 -4.81 5.86
N LEU A 58 -5.32 -4.75 6.12
CA LEU A 58 -6.20 -5.89 5.87
C LEU A 58 -6.36 -6.20 4.38
N ALA A 59 -6.52 -5.17 3.55
CA ALA A 59 -6.60 -5.32 2.10
C ALA A 59 -5.31 -5.90 1.52
N HIS A 60 -4.15 -5.43 2.02
CA HIS A 60 -2.85 -5.95 1.63
C HIS A 60 -2.64 -7.41 2.05
N MET A 61 -3.04 -7.80 3.26
CA MET A 61 -2.89 -9.18 3.75
C MET A 61 -3.83 -10.17 3.04
N ARG A 62 -5.05 -9.76 2.71
CA ARG A 62 -6.05 -10.63 2.05
C ARG A 62 -5.85 -10.72 0.54
N HIS A 63 -5.52 -9.60 -0.10
CA HIS A 63 -5.50 -9.46 -1.56
C HIS A 63 -4.26 -8.67 -2.02
N PRO A 64 -3.04 -9.16 -1.74
CA PRO A 64 -1.81 -8.38 -1.95
C PRO A 64 -1.65 -7.90 -3.40
N VAL A 65 -1.96 -8.77 -4.37
CA VAL A 65 -1.80 -8.47 -5.81
C VAL A 65 -2.86 -7.49 -6.30
N ASP A 66 -4.14 -7.77 -6.04
CA ASP A 66 -5.24 -6.89 -6.49
C ASP A 66 -5.15 -5.51 -5.83
N PHE A 67 -4.78 -5.46 -4.56
CA PHE A 67 -4.52 -4.21 -3.84
C PHE A 67 -3.40 -3.41 -4.51
N ALA A 68 -2.25 -4.04 -4.78
CA ALA A 68 -1.10 -3.37 -5.41
C ALA A 68 -1.45 -2.87 -6.81
N LEU A 69 -2.16 -3.68 -7.61
CA LEU A 69 -2.54 -3.34 -8.97
C LEU A 69 -3.59 -2.21 -9.02
N ALA A 70 -4.59 -2.24 -8.14
CA ALA A 70 -5.58 -1.18 -8.03
C ALA A 70 -4.93 0.16 -7.66
N ARG A 71 -3.98 0.13 -6.72
CA ARG A 71 -3.19 1.31 -6.32
C ARG A 71 -2.32 1.83 -7.46
N TYR A 72 -1.61 0.94 -8.16
CA TYR A 72 -0.78 1.30 -9.31
C TYR A 72 -1.60 1.96 -10.42
N ARG A 73 -2.77 1.38 -10.77
CA ARG A 73 -3.65 1.94 -11.80
C ARG A 73 -4.23 3.30 -11.44
N ARG A 74 -4.54 3.52 -10.15
CA ARG A 74 -5.18 4.75 -9.66
C ARG A 74 -4.20 5.89 -9.38
N LEU A 75 -3.06 5.56 -8.78
CA LEU A 75 -2.12 6.55 -8.20
C LEU A 75 -0.78 6.57 -8.93
N GLY A 76 -0.57 5.65 -9.87
CA GLY A 76 0.65 5.52 -10.64
C GLY A 76 1.73 4.71 -9.91
N PRO A 77 2.96 4.74 -10.47
CA PRO A 77 4.07 3.90 -10.03
C PRO A 77 4.59 4.24 -8.63
N VAL A 78 4.42 5.48 -8.17
CA VAL A 78 4.87 5.91 -6.83
C VAL A 78 3.68 6.48 -6.09
N SER A 79 3.34 5.88 -4.96
CA SER A 79 2.16 6.25 -4.18
C SER A 79 2.37 5.97 -2.70
N TRP A 80 1.69 6.71 -1.82
CA TRP A 80 1.76 6.47 -0.38
C TRP A 80 0.47 5.85 0.17
N GLY A 81 0.55 5.21 1.33
CA GLY A 81 -0.63 4.75 2.05
C GLY A 81 -0.35 4.37 3.50
N GLY A 82 -1.41 4.06 4.26
CA GLY A 82 -1.28 3.54 5.62
C GLY A 82 -1.01 2.03 5.62
N MET A 83 -0.03 1.59 6.39
CA MET A 83 0.30 0.17 6.61
C MET A 83 0.80 0.00 8.04
N LEU A 84 0.24 -0.96 8.79
CA LEU A 84 0.55 -1.21 10.19
C LEU A 84 0.54 0.08 11.05
N GLY A 85 -0.42 0.98 10.76
CA GLY A 85 -0.56 2.27 11.45
C GLY A 85 0.47 3.34 11.09
N ARG A 86 1.33 3.09 10.10
CA ARG A 86 2.35 4.04 9.63
C ARG A 86 2.07 4.48 8.20
N ARG A 87 2.54 5.68 7.83
CA ARG A 87 2.57 6.11 6.43
C ARG A 87 3.75 5.46 5.73
N VAL A 88 3.50 4.79 4.62
CA VAL A 88 4.49 4.07 3.82
C VAL A 88 4.41 4.55 2.38
N ALA A 89 5.56 4.79 1.76
CA ALA A 89 5.67 5.02 0.32
C ALA A 89 5.92 3.69 -0.39
N ALA A 90 5.21 3.44 -1.48
CA ALA A 90 5.34 2.26 -2.31
C ALA A 90 5.79 2.67 -3.72
N ALA A 91 6.75 1.93 -4.26
CA ALA A 91 7.19 2.01 -5.64
C ALA A 91 6.84 0.69 -6.33
N ALA A 92 5.97 0.76 -7.33
CA ALA A 92 5.46 -0.36 -8.10
C ALA A 92 5.72 -0.17 -9.60
N GLY A 93 5.99 -1.29 -10.28
CA GLY A 93 6.36 -1.30 -11.70
C GLY A 93 7.88 -1.33 -11.91
N PRO A 94 8.34 -1.86 -13.06
CA PRO A 94 9.75 -2.15 -13.30
C PRO A 94 10.65 -0.92 -13.13
N ASP A 95 10.25 0.24 -13.65
CA ASP A 95 11.07 1.45 -13.58
C ASP A 95 11.22 1.98 -12.15
N ALA A 96 10.12 2.10 -11.41
CA ALA A 96 10.13 2.63 -10.05
C ALA A 96 10.79 1.66 -9.06
N THR A 97 10.53 0.36 -9.21
CA THR A 97 11.17 -0.68 -8.42
C THR A 97 12.67 -0.76 -8.71
N GLN A 98 13.11 -0.57 -9.96
CA GLN A 98 14.53 -0.49 -10.30
C GLN A 98 15.22 0.67 -9.59
N VAL A 99 14.62 1.87 -9.58
CA VAL A 99 15.23 3.04 -8.90
C VAL A 99 15.37 2.79 -7.39
N VAL A 100 14.33 2.26 -6.75
CA VAL A 100 14.34 2.03 -5.29
C VAL A 100 15.22 0.83 -4.89
N LEU A 101 15.11 -0.31 -5.57
CA LEU A 101 15.85 -1.52 -5.21
C LEU A 101 17.30 -1.51 -5.68
N VAL A 102 17.60 -0.92 -6.84
CA VAL A 102 19.00 -0.77 -7.27
C VAL A 102 19.68 0.34 -6.47
N ASN A 103 18.91 1.31 -5.94
CA ASN A 103 19.39 2.36 -5.04
C ASN A 103 20.70 3.01 -5.52
N LYS A 104 20.77 3.33 -6.82
CA LYS A 104 22.01 3.83 -7.46
C LYS A 104 22.54 5.08 -6.77
N ASP A 105 21.64 5.89 -6.22
CA ASP A 105 21.95 7.16 -5.57
C ASP A 105 22.16 7.02 -4.04
N ARG A 106 22.09 5.80 -3.48
CA ARG A 106 22.21 5.46 -2.05
C ARG A 106 21.26 6.20 -1.09
N VAL A 107 20.24 6.90 -1.60
CA VAL A 107 19.30 7.69 -0.80
C VAL A 107 18.33 6.85 0.03
N TYR A 108 18.24 5.54 -0.23
CA TYR A 108 17.29 4.62 0.42
C TYR A 108 17.93 3.65 1.44
N SER A 109 19.23 3.78 1.74
CA SER A 109 19.86 2.94 2.79
C SER A 109 19.49 3.47 4.18
N GLN A 110 19.09 2.56 5.08
CA GLN A 110 18.96 2.87 6.51
C GLN A 110 20.32 3.36 7.05
N GLN A 111 20.28 4.36 7.94
CA GLN A 111 21.35 4.58 8.93
C GLN A 111 21.20 3.57 10.06
#